data_AF-A0A6L7T0P7-F1
#
_entry.id   AF-A0A6L7T0P7-F1
#
_cell.length_a   1.000
_cell.length_b   1.000
_cell.length_c   1.000
_cell.angle_alpha   90.00
_cell.angle_beta   90.00
_cell.angle_gamma   90.00
#
_symmetry.space_group_name_H-M   'P 1'
#
loop_
_entity.id
_entity.type
_entity.pdbx_description
1 polymer ?
#
loop_
_entity_poly.entity_id
_entity_poly.type
_entity_poly.pdbx_seq_one_letter_code
_entity_poly.pdbx_strand_id
1 'polypeptide(L)' 'MKTRNSKEGSPTRQWAATKIIEREGDGYVALCPELDIASQGATVAAARENLKEALELFFETASATEIEYRQHEGM' A
#
# COMPACT_ATOMS: atom_id res chain seq x y z
N MET A 1 33.33 1.95 30.72
CA MET A 1 32.08 2.74 30.56
C MET A 1 32.08 3.40 29.18
N LYS A 2 31.42 2.82 28.17
CA LYS A 2 31.10 3.49 26.90
C LYS A 2 29.67 3.10 26.54
N THR A 3 28.72 3.92 26.96
CA THR A 3 27.30 3.79 26.65
C THR A 3 26.94 4.73 25.51
N ARG A 4 26.44 4.14 24.41
CA ARG A 4 25.20 4.47 23.68
C ARG A 4 25.36 4.17 22.19
N ASN A 5 24.85 3.02 21.75
CA ASN A 5 24.43 2.84 20.36
C ASN A 5 23.17 3.67 20.16
N SER A 6 23.27 4.66 19.26
CA SER A 6 22.18 5.58 18.96
C SER A 6 21.47 5.10 17.70
N LYS A 7 20.25 4.60 17.91
CA LYS A 7 19.13 4.50 16.96
C LYS A 7 19.46 3.93 15.57
N GLU A 8 19.26 2.63 15.44
CA GLU A 8 18.94 2.02 14.16
C GLU A 8 17.74 2.77 13.56
N GLY A 9 17.95 3.41 12.41
CA GLY A 9 16.87 4.01 11.64
C GLY A 9 15.86 2.91 11.32
N SER A 10 14.60 3.13 11.69
CA SER A 10 13.48 2.28 11.28
C SER A 10 13.58 2.08 9.76
N PRO A 11 13.66 0.84 9.26
CA PRO A 11 13.79 0.62 7.82
C PRO A 11 12.55 1.21 7.15
N THR A 12 12.77 2.14 6.22
CA THR A 12 11.72 2.60 5.30
C THR A 12 11.28 1.36 4.53
N ARG A 13 10.18 0.73 4.95
CA ARG A 13 9.67 -0.48 4.30
C ARG A 13 9.27 -0.11 2.88
N GLN A 14 10.11 -0.43 1.92
CA GLN A 14 9.78 -0.36 0.51
C GLN A 14 8.86 -1.55 0.22
N TRP A 15 7.55 -1.32 0.32
CA TRP A 15 6.56 -2.31 -0.02
C TRP A 15 6.55 -2.49 -1.55
N ALA A 16 6.85 -3.68 -2.02
CA ALA A 16 6.55 -4.10 -3.39
C ALA A 16 5.15 -4.73 -3.35
N ALA A 17 4.09 -3.91 -3.32
CA ALA A 17 2.76 -4.46 -3.53
C ALA A 17 2.67 -4.95 -4.97
N THR A 18 2.09 -6.13 -5.15
CA THR A 18 1.76 -6.63 -6.48
C THR A 18 0.63 -5.75 -7.01
N LYS A 19 0.92 -4.86 -7.96
CA LYS A 19 -0.09 -4.00 -8.58
C LYS A 19 -0.63 -4.71 -9.81
N ILE A 20 -1.80 -5.29 -9.68
CA ILE A 20 -2.56 -5.77 -10.84
C ILE A 20 -3.26 -4.55 -11.44
N ILE A 21 -3.10 -4.31 -12.74
CA ILE A 21 -3.83 -3.26 -13.46
C ILE A 21 -4.61 -3.90 -14.59
N GLU A 22 -5.92 -3.75 -14.56
CA GLU A 22 -6.85 -4.30 -15.54
C GLU A 22 -7.65 -3.19 -16.22
N ARG A 23 -8.05 -3.42 -17.47
CA ARG A 23 -8.97 -2.52 -18.18
C ARG A 23 -10.40 -2.92 -17.83
N GLU A 24 -11.16 -2.00 -17.27
CA GLU A 24 -12.57 -2.21 -16.93
C GLU A 24 -13.41 -1.11 -17.58
N GLY A 25 -14.34 -1.51 -18.46
CA GLY A 25 -15.13 -0.58 -19.27
C GLY A 25 -14.23 0.34 -20.11
N ASP A 26 -14.34 1.64 -19.88
CA ASP A 26 -13.55 2.69 -20.55
C ASP A 26 -12.34 3.16 -19.73
N GLY A 27 -12.08 2.55 -18.58
CA GLY A 27 -11.00 2.92 -17.66
C GLY A 27 -10.11 1.76 -17.26
N TYR A 28 -9.31 2.00 -16.21
CA TYR A 28 -8.38 1.05 -15.63
C TYR A 28 -8.57 0.96 -14.13
N VAL A 29 -8.52 -0.25 -13.58
CA VAL A 29 -8.50 -0.51 -12.14
C VAL A 29 -7.12 -1.02 -11.76
N ALA A 30 -6.55 -0.45 -10.71
CA ALA A 30 -5.33 -0.90 -10.05
C ALA A 30 -5.69 -1.50 -8.69
N LEU A 31 -5.18 -2.69 -8.40
CA LEU A 31 -5.45 -3.45 -7.17
C LEU A 31 -4.15 -3.76 -6.45
N CYS A 32 -4.17 -3.62 -5.12
CA CYS A 32 -3.23 -4.22 -4.17
C CYS A 32 -3.96 -5.37 -3.45
N PRO A 33 -3.81 -6.61 -3.93
CA PRO A 33 -4.53 -7.76 -3.37
C PRO A 33 -4.18 -8.00 -1.90
N GLU A 34 -2.94 -7.72 -1.51
CA GLU A 34 -2.44 -7.96 -0.15
C GLU A 34 -3.13 -7.12 0.92
N LEU A 35 -3.81 -6.05 0.53
CA LEU A 35 -4.55 -5.17 1.45
C LEU A 35 -6.03 -5.06 1.09
N ASP A 36 -6.47 -5.77 0.05
CA ASP A 36 -7.80 -5.62 -0.52
C ASP A 36 -8.17 -4.14 -0.78
N ILE A 37 -7.25 -3.42 -1.44
CA ILE A 37 -7.41 -2.00 -1.78
C ILE A 37 -7.30 -1.84 -3.29
N ALA A 38 -8.35 -1.29 -3.89
CA ALA A 38 -8.41 -0.98 -5.31
C ALA A 38 -8.58 0.52 -5.54
N SER A 39 -8.20 0.95 -6.73
CA SER A 39 -8.43 2.30 -7.21
C SER A 39 -8.64 2.30 -8.73
N GLN A 40 -9.35 3.30 -9.26
CA GLN A 40 -9.66 3.40 -10.68
C GLN A 40 -9.15 4.72 -11.26
N GLY A 41 -8.83 4.72 -12.56
CA GLY A 41 -8.52 5.93 -13.32
C GLY A 41 -8.77 5.75 -14.82
N ALA A 42 -8.93 6.87 -15.53
CA ALA A 42 -9.14 6.86 -16.99
C ALA A 42 -7.91 6.35 -17.78
N THR A 43 -6.74 6.33 -17.13
CA THR A 43 -5.50 5.80 -17.70
C THR A 43 -4.83 4.89 -16.67
N VAL A 44 -3.94 4.01 -17.13
CA VAL A 44 -3.07 3.19 -16.27
C VAL A 44 -2.32 4.04 -15.24
N ALA A 45 -1.79 5.19 -15.68
CA ALA A 45 -1.06 6.10 -14.79
C ALA A 45 -1.97 6.67 -13.70
N ALA A 46 -3.18 7.13 -14.06
CA ALA A 46 -4.14 7.65 -13.10
C ALA A 46 -4.58 6.58 -12.09
N ALA A 47 -4.92 5.37 -12.55
CA ALA A 47 -5.29 4.27 -11.65
C ALA A 47 -4.17 3.94 -10.65
N ARG A 48 -2.91 3.96 -11.11
CA ARG A 48 -1.74 3.71 -10.27
C ARG A 48 -1.48 4.80 -9.24
N GLU A 49 -1.57 6.07 -9.63
CA GLU A 49 -1.39 7.20 -8.69
C GLU A 49 -2.51 7.23 -7.66
N ASN A 50 -3.76 7.04 -8.09
CA ASN A 50 -4.90 6.98 -7.17
C ASN A 50 -4.78 5.78 -6.21
N LEU A 51 -4.24 4.63 -6.65
CA LEU A 51 -3.95 3.49 -5.75
C LEU A 51 -2.87 3.85 -4.73
N LYS A 52 -1.85 4.60 -5.13
CA LYS A 52 -0.80 5.06 -4.21
C LYS A 52 -1.38 5.96 -3.11
N GLU A 53 -2.20 6.92 -3.48
CA GLU A 53 -2.87 7.81 -2.51
C GLU A 53 -3.80 7.02 -1.57
N ALA A 54 -4.57 6.06 -2.09
CA ALA A 54 -5.44 5.21 -1.27
C ALA A 54 -4.64 4.39 -0.23
N LEU A 55 -3.47 3.88 -0.62
CA LEU A 55 -2.57 3.15 0.27
C LEU A 55 -1.97 4.07 1.33
N GLU A 56 -1.51 5.27 0.95
CA GLU A 56 -1.00 6.27 1.89
C GLU A 56 -2.06 6.63 2.93
N LEU A 57 -3.29 6.92 2.48
CA LEU A 57 -4.42 7.23 3.36
C LEU A 57 -4.77 6.05 4.29
N PHE A 58 -4.74 4.82 3.79
CA PHE A 58 -4.97 3.63 4.62
C PHE A 58 -3.97 3.55 5.76
N PHE A 59 -2.67 3.70 5.50
CA PHE A 59 -1.65 3.62 6.55
C PHE A 59 -1.67 4.81 7.51
N GLU A 60 -2.14 5.98 7.08
CA GLU A 60 -2.30 7.15 7.94
C GLU A 60 -3.50 7.03 8.90
N THR A 61 -4.54 6.30 8.50
CA THR A 61 -5.84 6.34 9.19
C THR A 61 -6.26 5.01 9.82
N ALA A 62 -5.78 3.88 9.30
CA ALA A 62 -6.12 2.56 9.82
C ALA A 62 -5.46 2.33 11.19
N SER A 63 -6.17 1.57 12.03
CA SER A 63 -5.59 1.13 13.30
C SER A 63 -4.48 0.10 13.06
N ALA A 64 -3.55 -0.03 14.01
CA ALA A 64 -2.52 -1.06 13.94
C ALA A 64 -3.11 -2.46 13.78
N THR A 65 -4.24 -2.75 14.43
CA THR A 65 -4.96 -4.03 14.32
C THR A 65 -5.51 -4.25 12.91
N GLU A 66 -6.06 -3.23 12.27
CA GLU A 66 -6.57 -3.33 10.89
C GLU A 66 -5.42 -3.57 9.90
N ILE A 67 -4.31 -2.85 10.06
CA ILE A 67 -3.11 -3.00 9.25
C ILE A 67 -2.52 -4.42 9.39
N GLU A 68 -2.51 -4.96 10.60
CA GLU A 68 -2.04 -6.32 10.88
C GLU A 68 -2.99 -7.38 10.30
N TYR A 69 -4.30 -7.20 10.47
CA TYR A 69 -5.32 -8.10 9.93
C TYR A 69 -5.20 -8.24 8.41
N ARG A 70 -5.19 -7.11 7.68
CA ARG A 70 -5.15 -7.15 6.22
C ARG A 70 -3.84 -7.71 5.66
N GLN A 71 -2.70 -7.43 6.29
CA GLN A 71 -1.43 -8.03 5.88
C GLN A 71 -1.35 -9.54 6.14
N HIS A 72 -2.11 -10.07 7.10
CA HIS A 72 -2.13 -11.49 7.43
C HIS A 72 -3.10 -12.30 6.55
N GLU A 73 -4.22 -11.73 6.13
CA GLU A 73 -5.20 -12.38 5.23
C GLU A 73 -4.68 -12.56 3.79
N GLY A 74 -3.59 -11.88 3.41
CA GLY A 74 -2.96 -11.96 2.09
C GLY A 74 -1.97 -13.12 1.89
N MET A 75 -1.85 -14.05 2.84
CA MET A 75 -0.96 -15.24 2.79
C MET A 75 -1.76 -16.54 2.78
#